data_AF-A0A3Q2VKD5-F1
#
_entry.id   AF-A0A3Q2VKD5-F1
#
_cell.length_a   1.000
_cell.length_b   1.000
_cell.length_c   1.000
_cell.angle_alpha   90.00
_cell.angle_beta   90.00
_cell.angle_gamma   90.00
#
_symmetry.space_group_name_H-M   'P 1'
#
loop_
_entity.id
_entity.type
_entity.pdbx_description
1 polymer ?
#
loop_
_entity_poly.entity_id
_entity_poly.type
_entity_poly.pdbx_seq_one_letter_code
_entity_poly.pdbx_strand_id
1 'polypeptide(L)'
;MMADTGTRHSPAHRCVQTILPPVVHRFLFSQSEEFPVARPLFRALFGVATGTVLFLGIAHNLPLTFDLKVAVGCLFVAVCLAGGLLSSSFRCSVLLMFPSMLGSRGRSYLILLALSVLYAGPVSNIQRNVEAAAVSVSCNLDLQVRHSKLLWREAIKPFLIITQELMDDKEGFELEALNVSKKFQDIRDEMVLQYGYDRFESKQGGGNSTQEEFTAKTLKQCDSVVAQGVQRCVDWFANRWTACLEAIPVPVINYILCISMKFHFLCDIMKVMTPWCRDNIPVEGNFGQLFDRLNVSVDLLSREFSAELTVEEEEQPALSEALLDQQFTNAVKTSFQKLTSTTGRVLNILQMLLSLTFITIFTQAFGYLWQYNRDICFDNVYITTYFRQIDARRRKAGKRCLLPLRKSEKNKLINPCSLKIYPEEVKQVVRSRAVTLVVFM
;
A
#
# COMPACT_ATOMS: atom_id res chain seq x y z
N MET A 1 61.10 69.20 41.34
CA MET A 1 61.52 67.81 41.05
C MET A 1 60.41 66.87 41.48
N MET A 2 59.40 66.67 40.64
CA MET A 2 58.34 65.68 40.87
C MET A 2 58.74 64.40 40.16
N ALA A 3 58.99 63.36 40.96
CA ALA A 3 59.45 62.07 40.48
C ALA A 3 58.41 61.42 39.56
N ASP A 4 58.84 61.17 38.34
CA ASP A 4 58.22 60.29 37.35
C ASP A 4 58.00 58.90 37.97
N THR A 5 56.77 58.60 38.37
CA THR A 5 56.39 57.28 38.85
C THR A 5 55.90 56.45 37.67
N GLY A 6 56.86 55.99 36.86
CA GLY A 6 56.62 55.07 35.76
C GLY A 6 55.73 53.89 36.17
N THR A 7 54.50 53.89 35.66
CA THR A 7 53.55 52.80 35.78
C THR A 7 54.07 51.62 34.97
N ARG A 8 54.76 50.69 35.64
CA ARG A 8 55.26 49.47 35.00
C ARG A 8 54.09 48.68 34.38
N HIS A 9 53.99 48.73 33.06
CA HIS A 9 52.91 48.14 32.29
C HIS A 9 52.84 46.61 32.44
N SER A 10 51.60 46.11 32.44
CA SER A 10 51.21 44.70 32.48
C SER A 10 51.88 43.86 31.36
N PRO A 11 52.32 42.61 31.58
CA PRO A 11 52.68 41.69 30.49
C PRO A 11 51.59 41.53 29.40
N ALA A 12 50.30 41.62 29.75
CA ALA A 12 49.22 41.67 28.75
C ALA A 12 49.24 42.97 27.93
N HIS A 13 49.53 44.10 28.57
CA HIS A 13 49.72 45.39 27.88
C HIS A 13 50.90 45.32 26.90
N ARG A 14 51.98 44.61 27.27
CA ARG A 14 53.13 44.37 26.39
C ARG A 14 52.77 43.50 25.19
N CYS A 15 51.95 42.46 25.37
CA CYS A 15 51.51 41.57 24.29
C CYS A 15 50.55 42.28 23.31
N VAL A 16 49.63 43.11 23.83
CA VAL A 16 48.70 43.88 23.01
C VAL A 16 49.43 45.00 22.24
N GLN A 17 50.48 45.59 22.79
CA GLN A 17 51.36 46.51 22.05
C GLN A 17 52.06 45.85 20.86
N THR A 18 52.35 44.56 20.91
CA THR A 18 53.00 43.83 19.81
C THR A 18 52.04 43.47 18.67
N ILE A 19 50.75 43.33 18.97
CA ILE A 19 49.73 42.80 18.03
C ILE A 19 48.88 43.92 17.43
N LEU A 20 48.59 44.99 18.18
CA LEU A 20 47.72 46.07 17.72
C LEU A 20 48.52 47.26 17.18
N PRO A 21 48.06 47.91 16.09
CA PRO A 21 48.62 49.17 15.64
C PRO A 21 48.63 50.21 16.78
N PRO A 22 49.67 51.06 16.87
CA PRO A 22 49.87 52.00 17.99
C PRO A 22 48.69 52.95 18.20
N VAL A 23 47.96 53.28 17.14
CA VAL A 23 46.74 54.12 17.18
C VAL A 23 45.58 53.41 17.90
N VAL A 24 45.37 52.13 17.60
CA VAL A 24 44.30 51.31 18.22
C VAL A 24 44.66 51.00 19.68
N HIS A 25 45.94 50.75 19.95
CA HIS A 25 46.45 50.61 21.31
C HIS A 25 46.19 51.87 22.15
N ARG A 26 46.53 53.05 21.62
CA ARG A 26 46.30 54.32 22.31
C ARG A 26 44.81 54.54 22.56
N PHE A 27 43.94 54.26 21.60
CA PHE A 27 42.49 54.40 21.77
C PHE A 27 41.88 53.46 22.84
N LEU A 28 42.34 52.22 22.92
CA LEU A 28 41.81 51.22 23.87
C LEU A 28 42.27 51.48 25.32
N PHE A 29 43.54 51.86 25.53
CA PHE A 29 44.13 51.98 26.87
C PHE A 29 44.27 53.42 27.38
N SER A 30 43.87 54.42 26.59
CA SER A 30 43.86 55.84 27.00
C SER A 30 42.86 56.13 28.14
N GLN A 31 43.21 57.08 29.00
CA GLN A 31 42.30 57.62 30.02
C GLN A 31 41.08 58.30 29.35
N SER A 32 39.94 58.37 30.06
CA SER A 32 38.65 58.82 29.49
C SER A 32 38.67 60.21 28.83
N GLU A 33 39.68 61.04 29.10
CA GLU A 33 39.69 62.44 28.73
C GLU A 33 40.37 62.76 27.38
N GLU A 34 41.14 61.84 26.77
CA GLU A 34 41.85 62.15 25.51
C GLU A 34 40.94 62.10 24.26
N PHE A 35 39.76 61.45 24.32
CA PHE A 35 38.85 61.29 23.17
C PHE A 35 37.36 61.37 23.57
N PRO A 36 36.82 62.59 23.82
CA PRO A 36 35.46 62.76 24.37
C PRO A 36 34.33 62.36 23.40
N VAL A 37 34.54 62.46 22.08
CA VAL A 37 33.49 62.17 21.07
C VAL A 37 33.63 60.75 20.49
N ALA A 38 34.85 60.32 20.18
CA ALA A 38 35.09 59.04 19.50
C ALA A 38 34.72 57.81 20.34
N ARG A 39 34.90 57.89 21.67
CA ARG A 39 34.61 56.78 22.60
C ARG A 39 33.12 56.49 22.77
N PRO A 40 32.23 57.47 23.04
CA PRO A 40 30.79 57.22 23.06
C PRO A 40 30.25 56.83 21.69
N LEU A 41 30.75 57.41 20.59
CA LEU A 41 30.39 56.98 19.24
C LEU A 41 30.70 55.51 19.00
N PHE A 42 31.90 55.04 19.37
CA PHE A 42 32.28 53.64 19.25
C PHE A 42 31.39 52.72 20.10
N ARG A 43 31.03 53.15 21.32
CA ARG A 43 30.12 52.40 22.20
C ARG A 43 28.70 52.32 21.64
N ALA A 44 28.20 53.39 21.04
CA ALA A 44 26.91 53.42 20.34
C ALA A 44 26.93 52.47 19.13
N LEU A 45 27.94 52.58 18.27
CA LEU A 45 28.11 51.69 17.11
C LEU A 45 28.20 50.23 17.54
N PHE A 46 28.94 49.93 18.60
CA PHE A 46 29.01 48.59 19.16
C PHE A 46 27.64 48.09 19.65
N GLY A 47 26.88 48.92 20.37
CA GLY A 47 25.54 48.58 20.84
C GLY A 47 24.54 48.34 19.70
N VAL A 48 24.57 49.19 18.67
CA VAL A 48 23.71 49.01 17.48
C VAL A 48 24.10 47.75 16.73
N ALA A 49 25.39 47.59 16.38
CA ALA A 49 25.86 46.44 15.61
C ALA A 49 25.55 45.11 16.33
N THR A 50 25.83 45.04 17.63
CA THR A 50 25.55 43.83 18.41
C THR A 50 24.05 43.62 18.59
N GLY A 51 23.26 44.68 18.82
CA GLY A 51 21.81 44.61 18.88
C GLY A 51 21.17 44.09 17.59
N THR A 52 21.64 44.55 16.43
CA THR A 52 21.17 44.09 15.13
C THR A 52 21.51 42.60 14.91
N VAL A 53 22.74 42.19 15.21
CA VAL A 53 23.15 40.77 15.08
C VAL A 53 22.36 39.87 16.03
N LEU A 54 22.19 40.28 17.28
CA LEU A 54 21.41 39.53 18.27
C LEU A 54 19.94 39.42 17.83
N PHE A 55 19.36 40.52 17.34
CA PHE A 55 17.98 40.52 16.85
C PHE A 55 17.83 39.64 15.62
N LEU A 56 18.74 39.71 14.64
CA LEU A 56 18.68 38.83 13.46
C LEU A 56 18.78 37.36 13.85
N GLY A 57 19.66 37.00 14.78
CA GLY A 57 19.79 35.63 15.29
C GLY A 57 18.51 35.10 15.94
N ILE A 58 17.76 35.98 16.63
CA ILE A 58 16.48 35.63 17.26
C ILE A 58 15.34 35.65 16.22
N ALA A 59 15.15 36.78 15.55
CA ALA A 59 14.00 37.09 14.70
C ALA A 59 13.96 36.33 13.36
N HIS A 60 15.11 35.89 12.84
CA HIS A 60 15.14 34.98 11.68
C HIS A 60 14.35 33.70 11.96
N ASN A 61 14.30 33.28 13.23
CA ASN A 61 13.74 32.00 13.65
C ASN A 61 12.36 32.11 14.31
N LEU A 62 11.75 33.31 14.37
CA LEU A 62 10.38 33.48 14.86
C LEU A 62 9.40 33.77 13.72
N PRO A 63 8.20 33.13 13.71
CA PRO A 63 7.16 33.36 12.73
C PRO A 63 6.32 34.61 13.09
N LEU A 64 6.96 35.77 13.14
CA LEU A 64 6.30 37.07 13.36
C LEU A 64 5.94 37.72 12.01
N THR A 65 4.86 38.49 11.96
CA THR A 65 4.50 39.32 10.79
C THR A 65 5.58 40.37 10.52
N PHE A 66 5.72 40.82 9.27
CA PHE A 66 6.79 41.74 8.88
C PHE A 66 6.79 43.03 9.71
N ASP A 67 5.62 43.66 9.87
CA ASP A 67 5.48 44.91 10.63
C ASP A 67 5.87 44.75 12.10
N LEU A 68 5.47 43.62 12.71
CA LEU A 68 5.80 43.31 14.09
C LEU A 68 7.29 43.00 14.26
N LYS A 69 7.93 42.33 13.29
CA LYS A 69 9.40 42.12 13.29
C LYS A 69 10.14 43.44 13.25
N VAL A 70 9.71 44.39 12.41
CA VAL A 70 10.36 45.70 12.31
C VAL A 70 10.19 46.50 13.60
N ALA A 71 8.97 46.58 14.13
CA ALA A 71 8.69 47.32 15.36
C ALA A 71 9.48 46.78 16.57
N VAL A 72 9.44 45.46 16.80
CA VAL A 72 10.18 44.81 17.88
C VAL A 72 11.69 44.91 17.67
N GLY A 73 12.15 44.81 16.42
CA GLY A 73 13.56 44.97 16.05
C GLY A 73 14.10 46.35 16.38
N CYS A 74 13.38 47.40 15.98
CA CYS A 74 13.75 48.78 16.30
C CYS A 74 13.82 49.01 17.82
N LEU A 75 12.83 48.53 18.57
CA LEU A 75 12.83 48.62 20.03
C LEU A 75 14.03 47.90 20.65
N PHE A 76 14.31 46.67 20.21
CA PHE A 76 15.41 45.87 20.72
C PHE A 76 16.78 46.50 20.43
N VAL A 77 16.98 47.02 19.21
CA VAL A 77 18.21 47.72 18.83
C VAL A 77 18.38 49.01 19.64
N ALA A 78 17.30 49.75 19.90
CA ALA A 78 17.34 50.94 20.75
C ALA A 78 17.77 50.61 22.20
N VAL A 79 17.27 49.50 22.75
CA VAL A 79 17.71 49.00 24.07
C VAL A 79 19.19 48.60 24.06
N CYS A 80 19.66 47.94 23.01
CA CYS A 80 21.07 47.55 22.87
C CYS A 80 21.99 48.76 22.68
N LEU A 81 21.54 49.80 21.96
CA LEU A 81 22.23 51.08 21.85
C LEU A 81 22.41 51.72 23.24
N ALA A 82 21.33 51.83 24.01
CA ALA A 82 21.37 52.37 25.37
C ALA A 82 22.28 51.52 26.28
N GLY A 83 22.18 50.19 26.20
CA GLY A 83 23.04 49.25 26.93
C GLY A 83 24.51 49.38 26.57
N GLY A 84 24.84 49.54 25.28
CA GLY A 84 26.21 49.75 24.79
C GLY A 84 26.81 51.07 25.29
N LEU A 85 26.00 52.14 25.32
CA LEU A 85 26.42 53.46 25.79
C LEU A 85 26.63 53.51 27.31
N LEU A 86 25.64 53.05 28.07
CA LEU A 86 25.54 53.29 29.51
C LEU A 86 26.14 52.16 30.36
N SER A 87 26.04 50.90 29.93
CA SER A 87 26.36 49.74 30.77
C SER A 87 27.69 49.08 30.37
N SER A 88 28.65 49.04 31.29
CA SER A 88 29.83 48.17 31.15
C SER A 88 29.46 46.69 31.20
N SER A 89 28.48 46.34 32.03
CA SER A 89 28.04 44.96 32.19
C SER A 89 27.44 44.40 30.91
N PHE A 90 26.61 45.17 30.19
CA PHE A 90 26.06 44.75 28.91
C PHE A 90 27.16 44.45 27.89
N ARG A 91 28.13 45.38 27.74
CA ARG A 91 29.26 45.21 26.82
C ARG A 91 30.09 43.96 27.15
N CYS A 92 30.38 43.73 28.43
CA CYS A 92 31.10 42.53 28.86
C CYS A 92 30.30 41.25 28.55
N SER A 93 28.99 41.22 28.85
CA SER A 93 28.15 40.05 28.57
C SER A 93 28.09 39.72 27.08
N VAL A 94 27.96 40.74 26.21
CA VAL A 94 27.96 40.54 24.76
C VAL A 94 29.31 40.00 24.27
N LEU A 95 30.43 40.52 24.80
CA LEU A 95 31.76 39.98 24.48
C LEU A 95 31.95 38.53 24.98
N LEU A 96 31.33 38.17 26.11
CA LEU A 96 31.35 36.80 26.65
C LEU A 96 30.48 35.83 25.86
N MET A 97 29.53 36.30 25.04
CA MET A 97 28.76 35.41 24.17
C MET A 97 29.66 34.75 23.11
N PHE A 98 30.62 35.49 22.55
CA PHE A 98 31.52 34.96 21.52
C PHE A 98 32.28 33.69 21.94
N PRO A 99 33.02 33.67 23.07
CA PRO A 99 33.65 32.44 23.57
C PRO A 99 32.61 31.41 24.04
N SER A 100 31.44 31.83 24.52
CA SER A 100 30.35 30.90 24.88
C SER A 100 29.80 30.12 23.69
N MET A 101 29.79 30.73 22.49
CA MET A 101 29.44 30.06 21.23
C MET A 101 30.51 29.07 20.77
N LEU A 102 31.76 29.18 21.22
CA LEU A 102 32.80 28.19 20.93
C LEU A 102 32.78 27.01 21.91
N GLY A 103 31.94 27.06 22.94
CA GLY A 103 31.77 26.02 23.94
C GLY A 103 30.77 24.93 23.55
N SER A 104 30.33 24.15 24.55
CA SER A 104 29.34 23.08 24.38
C SER A 104 27.99 23.57 23.82
N ARG A 105 27.62 24.82 24.13
CA ARG A 105 26.31 25.39 23.79
C ARG A 105 26.23 25.82 22.34
N GLY A 106 27.30 26.40 21.80
CA GLY A 106 27.35 26.67 20.38
C GLY A 106 27.44 25.40 19.54
N ARG A 107 27.98 24.29 20.06
CA ARG A 107 27.84 22.97 19.39
C ARG A 107 26.38 22.56 19.27
N SER A 108 25.58 22.70 20.33
CA SER A 108 24.14 22.44 20.26
C SER A 108 23.43 23.35 19.25
N TYR A 109 23.79 24.64 19.20
CA TYR A 109 23.30 25.57 18.18
C TYR A 109 23.66 25.11 16.75
N LEU A 110 24.92 24.74 16.51
CA LEU A 110 25.39 24.26 15.20
C LEU A 110 24.70 22.97 14.77
N ILE A 111 24.46 22.03 15.71
CA ILE A 111 23.71 20.80 15.43
C ILE A 111 22.26 21.13 15.04
N LEU A 112 21.59 21.99 15.80
CA LEU A 112 20.22 22.42 15.48
C LEU A 112 20.16 23.16 14.14
N LEU A 113 21.17 23.98 13.82
CA LEU A 113 21.26 24.68 12.56
C LEU A 113 21.46 23.71 11.40
N ALA A 114 22.37 22.74 11.55
CA ALA A 114 22.58 21.68 10.58
C ALA A 114 21.31 20.86 10.34
N LEU A 115 20.60 20.47 11.41
CA LEU A 115 19.31 19.79 11.29
C LEU A 115 18.27 20.65 10.55
N SER A 116 18.16 21.94 10.88
CA SER A 116 17.24 22.86 10.20
C SER A 116 17.54 22.95 8.69
N VAL A 117 18.81 23.08 8.31
CA VAL A 117 19.24 23.10 6.90
C VAL A 117 18.97 21.76 6.21
N LEU A 118 19.24 20.63 6.87
CA LEU A 118 18.96 19.30 6.33
C LEU A 118 17.46 19.09 6.07
N TYR A 119 16.61 19.50 7.01
CA TYR A 119 15.16 19.39 6.87
C TYR A 119 14.60 20.31 5.77
N ALA A 120 15.06 21.56 5.70
CA ALA A 120 14.58 22.54 4.74
C ALA A 120 15.06 22.26 3.29
N GLY A 121 16.25 21.67 3.14
CA GLY A 121 16.83 21.34 1.85
C GLY A 121 16.63 19.86 1.48
N PRO A 122 17.64 18.99 1.70
CA PRO A 122 17.65 17.60 1.22
C PRO A 122 16.41 16.79 1.59
N VAL A 123 15.97 16.84 2.85
CA VAL A 123 14.83 16.02 3.32
C VAL A 123 13.53 16.46 2.64
N SER A 124 13.25 17.76 2.60
CA SER A 124 12.07 18.29 1.88
C SER A 124 12.10 17.93 0.39
N ASN A 125 13.29 17.93 -0.23
CA ASN A 125 13.45 17.55 -1.63
C ASN A 125 13.18 16.07 -1.87
N ILE A 126 13.73 15.19 -1.02
CA ILE A 126 13.47 13.75 -1.08
C ILE A 126 11.99 13.46 -0.88
N GLN A 127 11.34 14.10 0.10
CA GLN A 127 9.91 13.93 0.34
C GLN A 127 9.07 14.30 -0.88
N ARG A 128 9.36 15.44 -1.53
CA ARG A 128 8.67 15.86 -2.76
C ARG A 128 8.89 14.87 -3.92
N ASN A 129 10.11 14.35 -4.07
CA ASN A 129 10.41 13.35 -5.09
C ASN A 129 9.67 12.03 -4.83
N VAL A 130 9.63 11.60 -3.57
CA VAL A 130 8.90 10.38 -3.18
C VAL A 130 7.40 10.56 -3.34
N GLU A 131 6.84 11.73 -2.99
CA GLU A 131 5.44 12.07 -3.24
C GLU A 131 5.11 12.00 -4.73
N ALA A 132 5.92 12.64 -5.58
CA ALA A 132 5.73 12.62 -7.03
C ALA A 132 5.82 11.19 -7.59
N ALA A 133 6.79 10.39 -7.14
CA ALA A 133 6.93 9.00 -7.54
C ALA A 133 5.72 8.15 -7.11
N ALA A 134 5.27 8.29 -5.86
CA ALA A 134 4.13 7.55 -5.33
C ALA A 134 2.83 7.91 -6.05
N VAL A 135 2.59 9.20 -6.32
CA VAL A 135 1.43 9.67 -7.10
C VAL A 135 1.48 9.18 -8.55
N SER A 136 2.67 9.11 -9.16
CA SER A 136 2.83 8.54 -10.49
C SER A 136 2.48 7.05 -10.51
N VAL A 137 2.99 6.28 -9.55
CA VAL A 137 2.70 4.85 -9.44
C VAL A 137 1.21 4.61 -9.17
N SER A 138 0.60 5.38 -8.25
CA SER A 138 -0.83 5.24 -7.94
C SER A 138 -1.72 5.54 -9.14
N CYS A 139 -1.38 6.58 -9.92
CA CYS A 139 -2.09 6.91 -11.15
C CYS A 139 -1.95 5.81 -12.21
N ASN A 140 -0.78 5.20 -12.34
CA ASN A 140 -0.58 4.06 -13.25
C ASN A 140 -1.41 2.85 -12.84
N LEU A 141 -1.50 2.55 -11.54
CA LEU A 141 -2.33 1.45 -11.03
C LEU A 141 -3.82 1.71 -11.27
N ASP A 142 -4.31 2.92 -10.97
CA ASP A 142 -5.70 3.32 -11.25
C ASP A 142 -6.02 3.16 -12.76
N LEU A 143 -5.10 3.60 -13.62
CA LEU A 143 -5.24 3.48 -15.07
C LEU A 143 -5.22 2.03 -15.55
N GLN A 144 -4.30 1.20 -15.05
CA GLN A 144 -4.20 -0.22 -15.40
C GLN A 144 -5.47 -0.97 -15.04
N VAL A 145 -6.01 -0.76 -13.84
CA VAL A 145 -7.26 -1.44 -13.46
C VAL A 145 -8.42 -0.97 -14.32
N ARG A 146 -8.55 0.34 -14.58
CA ARG A 146 -9.61 0.87 -15.45
C ARG A 146 -9.54 0.26 -16.85
N HIS A 147 -8.35 0.15 -17.44
CA HIS A 147 -8.17 -0.50 -18.73
C HIS A 147 -8.47 -1.99 -18.68
N SER A 148 -8.04 -2.71 -17.64
CA SER A 148 -8.35 -4.14 -17.49
C SER A 148 -9.85 -4.39 -17.38
N LYS A 149 -10.59 -3.55 -16.63
CA LYS A 149 -12.06 -3.63 -16.54
C LYS A 149 -12.71 -3.38 -17.90
N LEU A 150 -12.28 -2.35 -18.63
CA LEU A 150 -12.81 -2.06 -19.97
C LEU A 150 -12.52 -3.19 -20.95
N LEU A 151 -11.29 -3.71 -20.96
CA LEU A 151 -10.89 -4.84 -21.80
C LEU A 151 -11.70 -6.09 -21.47
N TRP A 152 -11.94 -6.39 -20.20
CA TRP A 152 -12.75 -7.53 -19.78
C TRP A 152 -14.20 -7.41 -20.26
N ARG A 153 -14.82 -6.24 -20.08
CA ARG A 153 -16.19 -5.97 -20.54
C ARG A 153 -16.32 -6.12 -22.06
N GLU A 154 -15.36 -5.59 -22.82
CA GLU A 154 -15.38 -5.74 -24.28
C GLU A 154 -15.05 -7.17 -24.74
N ALA A 155 -14.17 -7.89 -24.02
CA ALA A 155 -13.81 -9.27 -24.35
C ALA A 155 -14.96 -10.26 -24.10
N ILE A 156 -15.80 -10.04 -23.08
CA ILE A 156 -16.91 -10.94 -22.75
C ILE A 156 -18.19 -10.62 -23.53
N LYS A 157 -18.31 -9.41 -24.09
CA LYS A 157 -19.44 -8.98 -24.91
C LYS A 157 -19.88 -9.97 -26.00
N PRO A 158 -19.00 -10.57 -26.82
CA PRO A 158 -19.42 -11.57 -27.81
C PRO A 158 -20.03 -12.82 -27.15
N PHE A 159 -19.51 -13.25 -26.00
CA PHE A 159 -20.10 -14.37 -25.26
C PHE A 159 -21.50 -14.03 -24.75
N LEU A 160 -21.71 -12.81 -24.25
CA LEU A 160 -23.04 -12.35 -23.83
C LEU A 160 -24.02 -12.35 -25.01
N ILE A 161 -23.61 -11.86 -26.17
CA ILE A 161 -24.45 -11.82 -27.37
C ILE A 161 -24.80 -13.24 -27.85
N ILE A 162 -23.81 -14.14 -27.99
CA ILE A 162 -24.06 -15.52 -28.42
C ILE A 162 -24.98 -16.25 -27.45
N THR A 163 -24.76 -16.03 -26.15
CA THR A 163 -25.59 -16.62 -25.10
C THR A 163 -27.02 -16.09 -25.16
N GLN A 164 -27.19 -14.79 -25.40
CA GLN A 164 -28.51 -14.18 -25.57
C GLN A 164 -29.23 -14.73 -26.80
N GLU A 165 -28.55 -14.86 -27.94
CA GLU A 165 -29.13 -15.45 -29.16
C GLU A 165 -29.59 -16.90 -28.92
N LEU A 166 -28.78 -17.71 -28.23
CA LEU A 166 -29.16 -19.07 -27.87
C LEU A 166 -30.39 -19.12 -26.92
N MET A 167 -30.51 -18.14 -26.02
CA MET A 167 -31.66 -18.03 -25.11
C MET A 167 -32.91 -17.55 -25.84
N ASP A 168 -32.78 -16.65 -26.81
CA ASP A 168 -33.91 -16.15 -27.61
C ASP A 168 -34.50 -17.26 -28.50
N ASP A 169 -33.65 -18.16 -29.05
CA ASP A 169 -34.07 -19.29 -29.89
C ASP A 169 -34.50 -20.54 -29.09
N LYS A 170 -34.50 -20.48 -27.75
CA LYS A 170 -34.83 -21.59 -26.84
C LYS A 170 -36.11 -22.32 -27.22
N GLU A 171 -37.22 -21.58 -27.37
CA GLU A 171 -38.54 -22.17 -27.67
C GLU A 171 -38.53 -22.90 -29.02
N GLY A 172 -37.77 -22.38 -30.00
CA GLY A 172 -37.60 -23.00 -31.31
C GLY A 172 -36.87 -24.35 -31.24
N PHE A 173 -35.79 -24.42 -30.45
CA PHE A 173 -35.04 -25.67 -30.26
C PHE A 173 -35.84 -26.74 -29.52
N GLU A 174 -36.57 -26.36 -28.47
CA GLU A 174 -37.46 -27.29 -27.75
C GLU A 174 -38.54 -27.85 -28.69
N LEU A 175 -39.15 -26.99 -29.51
CA LEU A 175 -40.18 -27.40 -30.47
C LEU A 175 -39.63 -28.37 -31.52
N GLU A 176 -38.44 -28.11 -32.08
CA GLU A 176 -37.86 -29.01 -33.08
C GLU A 176 -37.40 -30.35 -32.46
N ALA A 177 -36.88 -30.36 -31.23
CA ALA A 177 -36.56 -31.58 -30.51
C ALA A 177 -37.83 -32.46 -30.32
N LEU A 178 -38.93 -31.87 -29.86
CA LEU A 178 -40.21 -32.57 -29.72
C LEU A 178 -40.75 -33.07 -31.08
N ASN A 179 -40.58 -32.27 -32.14
CA ASN A 179 -40.98 -32.63 -33.50
C ASN A 179 -40.21 -33.86 -34.02
N VAL A 180 -38.90 -33.94 -33.77
CA VAL A 180 -38.09 -35.12 -34.10
C VAL A 180 -38.57 -36.34 -33.33
N SER A 181 -38.80 -36.23 -32.02
CA SER A 181 -39.34 -37.34 -31.21
C SER A 181 -40.66 -37.87 -31.79
N LYS A 182 -41.57 -36.96 -32.12
CA LYS A 182 -42.87 -37.30 -32.71
C LYS A 182 -42.73 -38.05 -34.04
N LYS A 183 -41.88 -37.58 -34.96
CA LYS A 183 -41.64 -38.26 -36.26
C LYS A 183 -41.12 -39.68 -36.07
N PHE A 184 -40.24 -39.91 -35.10
CA PHE A 184 -39.74 -41.26 -34.81
C PHE A 184 -40.80 -42.16 -34.16
N GLN A 185 -41.68 -41.59 -33.33
CA GLN A 185 -42.85 -42.31 -32.82
C GLN A 185 -43.81 -42.69 -33.94
N ASP A 186 -44.06 -41.78 -34.89
CA ASP A 186 -44.90 -42.05 -36.07
C ASP A 186 -44.31 -43.21 -36.91
N ILE A 187 -42.99 -43.22 -37.15
CA ILE A 187 -42.30 -44.32 -37.85
C ILE A 187 -42.43 -45.65 -37.12
N ARG A 188 -42.26 -45.65 -35.78
CA ARG A 188 -42.45 -46.84 -34.96
C ARG A 188 -43.88 -47.36 -35.12
N ASP A 189 -44.87 -46.49 -35.01
CA ASP A 189 -46.28 -46.86 -35.05
C ASP A 189 -46.70 -47.31 -36.45
N GLU A 190 -46.16 -46.72 -37.52
CA GLU A 190 -46.35 -47.18 -38.91
C GLU A 190 -45.80 -48.59 -39.12
N MET A 191 -44.58 -48.87 -38.64
CA MET A 191 -44.00 -50.22 -38.73
C MET A 191 -44.83 -51.24 -37.95
N VAL A 192 -45.38 -50.87 -36.80
CA VAL A 192 -46.26 -51.75 -36.02
C VAL A 192 -47.54 -52.08 -36.82
N LEU A 193 -48.16 -51.07 -37.43
CA LEU A 193 -49.40 -51.24 -38.20
C LEU A 193 -49.20 -52.03 -39.50
N GLN A 194 -48.12 -51.78 -40.25
CA GLN A 194 -47.87 -52.42 -41.54
C GLN A 194 -47.74 -53.94 -41.43
N TYR A 195 -47.17 -54.43 -40.33
CA TYR A 195 -46.99 -55.86 -40.07
C TYR A 195 -48.14 -56.49 -39.25
N GLY A 196 -49.24 -55.76 -39.06
CA GLY A 196 -50.47 -56.27 -38.44
C GLY A 196 -50.42 -56.40 -36.92
N TYR A 197 -49.54 -55.64 -36.25
CA TYR A 197 -49.51 -55.58 -34.80
C TYR A 197 -50.50 -54.54 -34.27
N ASP A 198 -51.16 -54.83 -33.14
CA ASP A 198 -51.88 -53.83 -32.37
C ASP A 198 -50.90 -52.74 -31.89
N ARG A 199 -51.36 -51.49 -31.79
CA ARG A 199 -50.55 -50.37 -31.27
C ARG A 199 -49.92 -50.75 -29.93
N PHE A 200 -48.69 -50.29 -29.70
CA PHE A 200 -48.08 -50.40 -28.38
C PHE A 200 -48.88 -49.55 -27.40
N GLU A 201 -49.50 -50.16 -26.40
CA GLU A 201 -50.12 -49.41 -25.31
C GLU A 201 -48.99 -48.84 -24.46
N SER A 202 -48.92 -47.52 -24.34
CA SER A 202 -47.94 -46.89 -23.47
C SER A 202 -48.28 -47.23 -22.01
N LYS A 203 -47.68 -48.30 -21.48
CA LYS A 203 -47.68 -48.49 -20.03
C LYS A 203 -46.69 -47.50 -19.44
N GLN A 204 -47.21 -46.41 -18.89
CA GLN A 204 -46.43 -45.54 -18.02
C GLN A 204 -45.98 -46.35 -16.80
N GLY A 205 -44.68 -46.64 -16.76
CA GLY A 205 -44.02 -47.27 -15.60
C GLY A 205 -43.66 -48.73 -15.83
N GLY A 206 -42.36 -48.99 -15.98
CA GLY A 206 -41.77 -50.34 -15.89
C GLY A 206 -42.12 -51.28 -17.03
N GLY A 207 -42.30 -50.77 -18.25
CA GLY A 207 -42.47 -51.59 -19.45
C GLY A 207 -41.17 -52.28 -19.87
N ASN A 208 -41.32 -53.49 -20.42
CA ASN A 208 -40.25 -54.20 -21.12
C ASN A 208 -39.60 -53.29 -22.18
N SER A 209 -38.32 -53.52 -22.49
CA SER A 209 -37.64 -52.75 -23.56
C SER A 209 -38.42 -52.82 -24.87
N THR A 210 -38.35 -51.77 -25.70
CA THR A 210 -39.02 -51.78 -27.01
C THR A 210 -38.57 -53.01 -27.83
N GLN A 211 -37.33 -53.47 -27.60
CA GLN A 211 -36.77 -54.71 -28.18
C GLN A 211 -37.53 -55.96 -27.75
N GLU A 212 -37.76 -56.12 -26.45
CA GLU A 212 -38.53 -57.25 -25.91
C GLU A 212 -39.97 -57.24 -26.42
N GLU A 213 -40.57 -56.07 -26.56
CA GLU A 213 -41.94 -55.94 -27.04
C GLU A 213 -42.08 -56.35 -28.51
N PHE A 214 -41.17 -55.91 -29.38
CA PHE A 214 -41.10 -56.37 -30.77
C PHE A 214 -40.81 -57.86 -30.87
N THR A 215 -39.90 -58.39 -30.04
CA THR A 215 -39.55 -59.81 -30.04
C THR A 215 -40.75 -60.66 -29.63
N ALA A 216 -41.42 -60.29 -28.54
CA ALA A 216 -42.58 -61.02 -28.03
C ALA A 216 -43.77 -61.00 -29.01
N LYS A 217 -44.03 -59.85 -29.64
CA LYS A 217 -45.10 -59.74 -30.64
C LYS A 217 -44.78 -60.55 -31.90
N THR A 218 -43.54 -60.52 -32.38
CA THR A 218 -43.12 -61.30 -33.56
C THR A 218 -43.27 -62.81 -33.33
N LEU A 219 -42.89 -63.30 -32.15
CA LEU A 219 -43.07 -64.72 -31.79
C LEU A 219 -44.55 -65.13 -31.74
N LYS A 220 -45.43 -64.28 -31.19
CA LYS A 220 -46.88 -64.53 -31.19
C LYS A 220 -47.46 -64.53 -32.62
N GLN A 221 -46.97 -63.65 -33.49
CA GLN A 221 -47.41 -63.58 -34.87
C GLN A 221 -47.02 -64.83 -35.66
N CYS A 222 -45.82 -65.36 -35.41
CA CYS A 222 -45.37 -66.63 -35.95
C CYS A 222 -46.34 -67.78 -35.62
N ASP A 223 -46.74 -67.89 -34.35
CA ASP A 223 -47.73 -68.88 -33.92
C ASP A 223 -49.07 -68.70 -34.63
N SER A 224 -49.53 -67.45 -34.75
CA SER A 224 -50.79 -67.10 -35.42
C SER A 224 -50.76 -67.45 -36.92
N VAL A 225 -49.69 -67.12 -37.63
CA VAL A 225 -49.55 -67.42 -39.07
C VAL A 225 -49.53 -68.92 -39.32
N VAL A 226 -48.79 -69.69 -38.51
CA VAL A 226 -48.76 -71.17 -38.64
C VAL A 226 -50.13 -71.76 -38.31
N ALA A 227 -50.79 -71.31 -37.25
CA ALA A 227 -52.13 -71.77 -36.89
C ALA A 227 -53.16 -71.45 -37.99
N GLN A 228 -53.11 -70.25 -38.58
CA GLN A 228 -53.94 -69.89 -39.73
C GLN A 228 -53.65 -70.77 -40.94
N GLY A 229 -52.38 -71.11 -41.19
CA GLY A 229 -51.98 -72.05 -42.24
C GLY A 229 -52.55 -73.46 -42.03
N VAL A 230 -52.48 -73.99 -40.81
CA VAL A 230 -53.10 -75.27 -40.43
C VAL A 230 -54.61 -75.21 -40.66
N GLN A 231 -55.27 -74.15 -40.21
CA GLN A 231 -56.72 -74.01 -40.37
C GLN A 231 -57.12 -73.96 -41.84
N ARG A 232 -56.44 -73.14 -42.66
CA ARG A 232 -56.68 -73.09 -44.11
C ARG A 232 -56.48 -74.44 -44.79
N CYS A 233 -55.51 -75.23 -44.33
CA CYS A 233 -55.29 -76.59 -44.82
C CYS A 233 -56.47 -77.52 -44.46
N VAL A 234 -56.93 -77.48 -43.21
CA VAL A 234 -58.10 -78.26 -42.75
C VAL A 234 -59.35 -77.88 -43.55
N ASP A 235 -59.58 -76.59 -43.72
CA ASP A 235 -60.69 -76.06 -44.50
C ASP A 235 -60.59 -76.48 -45.98
N TRP A 236 -59.38 -76.51 -46.54
CA TRP A 236 -59.16 -77.01 -47.91
C TRP A 236 -59.56 -78.47 -48.05
N PHE A 237 -59.16 -79.35 -47.13
CA PHE A 237 -59.57 -80.76 -47.16
C PHE A 237 -61.08 -80.92 -47.02
N ALA A 238 -61.71 -80.17 -46.11
CA ALA A 238 -63.17 -80.17 -45.92
C ALA A 238 -63.91 -79.76 -47.20
N ASN A 239 -63.44 -78.68 -47.86
CA ASN A 239 -64.01 -78.19 -49.11
C ASN A 239 -63.77 -79.14 -50.29
N ARG A 240 -62.64 -79.84 -50.33
CA ARG A 240 -62.37 -80.84 -51.38
C ARG A 240 -63.16 -82.12 -51.18
N TRP A 241 -63.42 -82.51 -49.93
CA TRP A 241 -64.30 -83.62 -49.61
C TRP A 241 -65.72 -83.39 -50.15
N THR A 242 -66.32 -82.22 -49.89
CA THR A 242 -67.66 -81.88 -50.39
C THR A 242 -67.69 -81.81 -51.93
N ALA A 243 -66.73 -81.12 -52.55
CA ALA A 243 -66.64 -81.03 -54.01
C ALA A 243 -66.45 -82.40 -54.69
N CYS A 244 -65.71 -83.32 -54.05
CA CYS A 244 -65.50 -84.68 -54.56
C CYS A 244 -66.79 -85.51 -54.53
N LEU A 245 -67.58 -85.40 -53.46
CA LEU A 245 -68.87 -86.08 -53.34
C LEU A 245 -69.89 -85.57 -54.38
N GLU A 246 -69.87 -84.29 -54.70
CA GLU A 246 -70.74 -83.68 -55.71
C GLU A 246 -70.36 -84.07 -57.15
N ALA A 247 -69.06 -84.28 -57.42
CA ALA A 247 -68.57 -84.61 -58.76
C ALA A 247 -68.79 -86.09 -59.18
N ILE A 248 -68.98 -87.01 -58.23
CA ILE A 248 -69.13 -88.45 -58.51
C ILE A 248 -70.58 -88.89 -58.19
N PRO A 249 -71.45 -89.06 -59.21
CA PRO A 249 -72.89 -89.25 -59.00
C PRO A 249 -73.29 -90.69 -58.62
N VAL A 250 -72.34 -91.63 -58.51
CA VAL A 250 -72.63 -93.04 -58.21
C VAL A 250 -72.62 -93.29 -56.70
N PRO A 251 -73.75 -93.67 -56.08
CA PRO A 251 -73.81 -93.96 -54.66
C PRO A 251 -72.90 -95.15 -54.32
N VAL A 252 -72.19 -95.09 -53.19
CA VAL A 252 -71.17 -96.03 -52.68
C VAL A 252 -69.76 -95.85 -53.28
N ILE A 253 -69.60 -95.67 -54.60
CA ILE A 253 -68.27 -95.45 -55.21
C ILE A 253 -67.67 -94.09 -54.83
N ASN A 254 -68.53 -93.06 -54.69
CA ASN A 254 -68.09 -91.72 -54.29
C ASN A 254 -67.38 -91.69 -52.92
N TYR A 255 -67.90 -92.40 -51.92
CA TYR A 255 -67.34 -92.40 -50.57
C TYR A 255 -65.98 -93.10 -50.50
N ILE A 256 -65.78 -94.16 -51.29
CA ILE A 256 -64.51 -94.91 -51.36
C ILE A 256 -63.41 -94.06 -52.02
N LEU A 257 -63.73 -93.38 -53.13
CA LEU A 257 -62.75 -92.55 -53.84
C LEU A 257 -62.41 -91.26 -53.09
N CYS A 258 -63.38 -90.65 -52.42
CA CYS A 258 -63.17 -89.37 -51.72
C CYS A 258 -62.55 -89.54 -50.32
N ILE A 259 -62.43 -90.75 -49.74
CA ILE A 259 -61.93 -91.00 -48.36
C ILE A 259 -60.55 -90.39 -48.09
N SER A 260 -59.71 -90.32 -49.11
CA SER A 260 -58.39 -89.67 -49.06
C SER A 260 -58.48 -88.19 -48.64
N MET A 261 -59.58 -87.51 -48.94
CA MET A 261 -59.81 -86.10 -48.58
C MET A 261 -60.23 -85.91 -47.12
N LYS A 262 -60.46 -86.99 -46.36
CA LYS A 262 -60.78 -86.92 -44.92
C LYS A 262 -59.52 -86.86 -44.04
N PHE A 263 -58.33 -87.01 -44.61
CA PHE A 263 -57.04 -87.05 -43.90
C PHE A 263 -56.50 -85.67 -43.50
N HIS A 264 -57.33 -84.83 -42.88
CA HIS A 264 -56.95 -83.51 -42.37
C HIS A 264 -55.88 -83.56 -41.27
N PHE A 265 -55.63 -84.71 -40.64
CA PHE A 265 -54.52 -84.92 -39.70
C PHE A 265 -53.15 -84.64 -40.35
N LEU A 266 -53.03 -84.73 -41.68
CA LEU A 266 -51.81 -84.37 -42.41
C LEU A 266 -51.48 -82.87 -42.31
N CYS A 267 -52.47 -82.02 -42.03
CA CYS A 267 -52.25 -80.58 -41.82
C CYS A 267 -51.45 -80.28 -40.56
N ASP A 268 -51.41 -81.20 -39.57
CA ASP A 268 -50.63 -81.01 -38.35
C ASP A 268 -49.12 -80.99 -38.60
N ILE A 269 -48.64 -81.50 -39.75
CA ILE A 269 -47.24 -81.40 -40.18
C ILE A 269 -46.80 -79.93 -40.25
N MET A 270 -47.72 -79.00 -40.57
CA MET A 270 -47.45 -77.56 -40.59
C MET A 270 -47.02 -77.01 -39.22
N LYS A 271 -47.36 -77.68 -38.10
CA LYS A 271 -46.92 -77.26 -36.75
C LYS A 271 -45.40 -77.35 -36.57
N VAL A 272 -44.69 -78.14 -37.39
CA VAL A 272 -43.21 -78.16 -37.43
C VAL A 272 -42.65 -76.80 -37.87
N MET A 273 -43.44 -75.98 -38.57
CA MET A 273 -43.03 -74.63 -38.96
C MET A 273 -43.00 -73.65 -37.78
N THR A 274 -43.69 -73.92 -36.67
CA THR A 274 -43.69 -73.03 -35.49
C THR A 274 -42.29 -72.85 -34.89
N PRO A 275 -41.57 -73.91 -34.47
CA PRO A 275 -40.19 -73.76 -33.99
C PRO A 275 -39.26 -73.18 -35.06
N TRP A 276 -39.42 -73.60 -36.33
CA TRP A 276 -38.62 -73.05 -37.43
C TRP A 276 -38.79 -71.54 -37.57
N CYS A 277 -40.01 -71.03 -37.52
CA CYS A 277 -40.30 -69.61 -37.69
C CYS A 277 -39.89 -68.79 -36.45
N ARG A 278 -40.00 -69.34 -35.23
CA ARG A 278 -39.47 -68.68 -34.02
C ARG A 278 -37.95 -68.55 -34.04
N ASP A 279 -37.24 -69.56 -34.56
CA ASP A 279 -35.77 -69.58 -34.59
C ASP A 279 -35.17 -68.82 -35.79
N ASN A 280 -35.86 -68.81 -36.95
CA ASN A 280 -35.35 -68.21 -38.19
C ASN A 280 -35.88 -66.80 -38.49
N ILE A 281 -36.85 -66.30 -37.72
CA ILE A 281 -37.37 -64.91 -37.82
C ILE A 281 -37.12 -64.15 -36.50
N PRO A 282 -35.86 -63.99 -36.05
CA PRO A 282 -35.57 -63.16 -34.88
C PRO A 282 -35.68 -61.68 -35.22
N VAL A 283 -36.15 -60.88 -34.26
CA VAL A 283 -35.98 -59.43 -34.31
C VAL A 283 -34.52 -59.11 -34.01
N GLU A 284 -33.89 -58.29 -34.86
CA GLU A 284 -32.49 -57.90 -34.67
C GLU A 284 -32.30 -57.24 -33.30
N GLY A 285 -31.27 -57.66 -32.56
CA GLY A 285 -31.10 -57.35 -31.13
C GLY A 285 -30.99 -55.85 -30.78
N ASN A 286 -30.70 -55.01 -31.77
CA ASN A 286 -30.54 -53.56 -31.61
C ASN A 286 -31.74 -52.75 -32.11
N PHE A 287 -32.76 -53.40 -32.68
CA PHE A 287 -33.87 -52.70 -33.34
C PHE A 287 -34.68 -51.83 -32.37
N GLY A 288 -35.14 -52.41 -31.26
CA GLY A 288 -35.86 -51.67 -30.23
C GLY A 288 -34.97 -50.78 -29.36
N GLN A 289 -33.71 -51.18 -29.15
CA GLN A 289 -32.73 -50.35 -28.42
C GLN A 289 -32.49 -49.00 -29.11
N LEU A 290 -32.60 -48.94 -30.45
CA LEU A 290 -32.48 -47.69 -31.21
C LEU A 290 -33.58 -46.69 -30.83
N PHE A 291 -34.84 -47.15 -30.76
CA PHE A 291 -35.97 -46.32 -30.35
C PHE A 291 -35.84 -45.83 -28.91
N ASP A 292 -35.43 -46.73 -28.01
CA ASP A 292 -35.24 -46.40 -26.60
C ASP A 292 -34.13 -45.36 -26.41
N ARG A 293 -32.99 -45.53 -27.10
CA ARG A 293 -31.87 -44.56 -27.05
C ARG A 293 -32.24 -43.22 -27.66
N LEU A 294 -32.92 -43.20 -28.81
CA LEU A 294 -33.35 -41.96 -29.45
C LEU A 294 -34.33 -41.18 -28.58
N ASN A 295 -35.30 -41.86 -27.95
CA ASN A 295 -36.26 -41.20 -27.07
C ASN A 295 -35.55 -40.54 -25.87
N VAL A 296 -34.60 -41.24 -25.25
CA VAL A 296 -33.79 -40.68 -24.15
C VAL A 296 -32.89 -39.55 -24.63
N SER A 297 -32.22 -39.70 -25.78
CA SER A 297 -31.32 -38.66 -26.30
C SER A 297 -32.06 -37.37 -26.67
N VAL A 298 -33.26 -37.47 -27.25
CA VAL A 298 -34.07 -36.30 -27.60
C VAL A 298 -34.68 -35.65 -26.36
N ASP A 299 -35.12 -36.43 -25.37
CA ASP A 299 -35.60 -35.91 -24.08
C ASP A 299 -34.50 -35.15 -23.33
N LEU A 300 -33.29 -35.72 -23.27
CA LEU A 300 -32.12 -35.05 -22.70
C LEU A 300 -31.81 -33.74 -23.44
N LEU A 301 -31.80 -33.77 -24.78
CA LEU A 301 -31.54 -32.59 -25.59
C LEU A 301 -32.57 -31.48 -25.32
N SER A 302 -33.86 -31.82 -25.27
CA SER A 302 -34.93 -30.88 -24.95
C SER A 302 -34.75 -30.27 -23.56
N ARG A 303 -34.30 -31.06 -22.58
CA ARG A 303 -34.09 -30.59 -21.20
C ARG A 303 -32.87 -29.67 -21.08
N GLU A 304 -31.78 -29.95 -21.78
CA GLU A 304 -30.59 -29.08 -21.73
C GLU A 304 -30.86 -27.70 -22.36
N PHE A 305 -31.70 -27.62 -23.39
CA PHE A 305 -32.14 -26.33 -23.94
C PHE A 305 -33.15 -25.58 -23.06
N SER A 306 -33.77 -26.24 -22.09
CA SER A 306 -34.75 -25.62 -21.20
C SER A 306 -34.15 -24.77 -20.07
N ALA A 307 -32.84 -24.83 -19.86
CA ALA A 307 -32.15 -24.10 -18.80
C ALA A 307 -32.10 -22.58 -19.09
N GLU A 308 -32.48 -21.75 -18.12
CA GLU A 308 -32.36 -20.30 -18.20
C GLU A 308 -31.02 -19.86 -17.65
N LEU A 309 -30.18 -19.22 -18.47
CA LEU A 309 -28.91 -18.67 -18.01
C LEU A 309 -29.06 -17.20 -17.66
N THR A 310 -28.94 -16.87 -16.37
CA THR A 310 -28.83 -15.51 -15.90
C THR A 310 -27.36 -15.15 -15.72
N VAL A 311 -26.85 -14.21 -16.52
CA VAL A 311 -25.51 -13.67 -16.33
C VAL A 311 -25.59 -12.51 -15.33
N GLU A 312 -25.28 -12.79 -14.06
CA GLU A 312 -25.05 -11.74 -13.07
C GLU A 312 -23.58 -11.30 -13.13
N GLU A 313 -23.36 -10.00 -13.35
CA GLU A 313 -22.04 -9.39 -13.24
C GLU A 313 -21.71 -9.29 -11.74
N GLU A 314 -21.20 -10.37 -11.15
CA GLU A 314 -20.81 -10.36 -9.73
C GLU A 314 -19.53 -9.53 -9.57
N GLU A 315 -19.70 -8.27 -9.17
CA GLU A 315 -18.58 -7.43 -8.77
C GLU A 315 -17.90 -8.02 -7.53
N GLN A 316 -16.79 -8.73 -7.74
CA GLN A 316 -16.02 -9.24 -6.61
C GLN A 316 -15.64 -8.09 -5.64
N PRO A 317 -15.92 -8.23 -4.34
CA PRO A 317 -15.69 -7.18 -3.34
C PRO A 317 -14.20 -6.88 -3.11
N ALA A 318 -13.28 -7.68 -3.67
CA ALA A 318 -11.84 -7.39 -3.63
C ALA A 318 -11.47 -6.13 -4.42
N LEU A 319 -12.33 -5.64 -5.33
CA LEU A 319 -12.06 -4.47 -6.16
C LEU A 319 -13.34 -3.68 -6.48
N SER A 320 -14.13 -3.41 -5.43
CA SER A 320 -15.38 -2.64 -5.50
C SER A 320 -15.19 -1.37 -6.33
N GLU A 321 -16.07 -1.19 -7.32
CA GLU A 321 -16.13 -0.07 -8.28
C GLU A 321 -16.15 1.31 -7.61
N ALA A 322 -16.58 1.38 -6.34
CA ALA A 322 -16.59 2.59 -5.52
C ALA A 322 -15.25 2.91 -4.82
N LEU A 323 -14.36 1.94 -4.63
CA LEU A 323 -13.07 2.09 -3.92
C LEU A 323 -11.90 2.49 -4.85
N LEU A 324 -12.08 2.39 -6.16
CA LEU A 324 -10.98 2.51 -7.12
C LEU A 324 -11.17 3.59 -8.19
N ASP A 325 -12.23 4.40 -8.09
CA ASP A 325 -12.35 5.60 -8.91
C ASP A 325 -11.60 6.75 -8.21
N GLN A 326 -10.31 6.89 -8.53
CA GLN A 326 -9.36 7.88 -7.99
C GLN A 326 -9.11 7.87 -6.47
N GLN A 327 -9.80 7.06 -5.67
CA GLN A 327 -9.63 7.02 -4.22
C GLN A 327 -8.22 6.57 -3.80
N PHE A 328 -7.58 5.63 -4.50
CA PHE A 328 -6.22 5.19 -4.16
C PHE A 328 -5.20 6.34 -4.32
N THR A 329 -5.19 7.00 -5.49
CA THR A 329 -4.34 8.19 -5.71
C THR A 329 -4.65 9.32 -4.72
N ASN A 330 -5.92 9.55 -4.38
CA ASN A 330 -6.31 10.56 -3.39
C ASN A 330 -5.88 10.18 -1.96
N ALA A 331 -5.94 8.90 -1.59
CA ALA A 331 -5.45 8.39 -0.31
C ALA A 331 -3.92 8.51 -0.18
N VAL A 332 -3.20 8.27 -1.27
CA VAL A 332 -1.74 8.50 -1.34
C VAL A 332 -1.46 10.00 -1.17
N LYS A 333 -2.11 10.88 -1.93
CA LYS A 333 -1.94 12.34 -1.82
C LYS A 333 -2.22 12.86 -0.40
N THR A 334 -3.31 12.43 0.23
CA THR A 334 -3.65 12.86 1.59
C THR A 334 -2.62 12.39 2.62
N SER A 335 -2.07 11.19 2.46
CA SER A 335 -0.98 10.68 3.29
C SER A 335 0.29 11.54 3.17
N PHE A 336 0.66 11.93 1.96
CA PHE A 336 1.82 12.81 1.72
C PHE A 336 1.58 14.25 2.18
N GLN A 337 0.37 14.79 2.01
CA GLN A 337 0.01 16.09 2.59
C GLN A 337 0.19 16.11 4.11
N LYS A 338 -0.17 15.02 4.80
CA LYS A 338 0.08 14.87 6.24
C LYS A 338 1.58 14.85 6.57
N LEU A 339 2.40 14.16 5.78
CA LEU A 339 3.86 14.14 5.94
C LEU A 339 4.49 15.53 5.74
N THR A 340 4.08 16.24 4.69
CA THR A 340 4.54 17.61 4.39
C THR A 340 4.16 18.57 5.52
N SER A 341 2.92 18.47 6.03
CA SER A 341 2.48 19.28 7.18
C SER A 341 3.29 18.98 8.45
N THR A 342 3.61 17.71 8.69
CA THR A 342 4.42 17.27 9.84
C THR A 342 5.84 17.80 9.72
N THR A 343 6.43 17.75 8.52
CA THR A 343 7.77 18.28 8.26
C THR A 343 7.84 19.79 8.47
N GLY A 344 6.81 20.52 8.03
CA GLY A 344 6.68 21.95 8.33
C GLY A 344 6.60 22.23 9.83
N ARG A 345 5.88 21.42 10.60
CA ARG A 345 5.84 21.52 12.08
C ARG A 345 7.21 21.26 12.71
N VAL A 346 7.94 20.25 12.26
CA VAL A 346 9.29 19.94 12.75
C VAL A 346 10.24 21.11 12.47
N LEU A 347 10.19 21.70 11.27
CA LEU A 347 10.97 22.88 10.93
C LEU A 347 10.66 24.07 11.85
N ASN A 348 9.38 24.33 12.13
CA ASN A 348 8.99 25.38 13.07
C ASN A 348 9.53 25.11 14.49
N ILE A 349 9.50 23.86 14.95
CA ILE A 349 10.07 23.47 16.26
C ILE A 349 11.59 23.69 16.26
N LEU A 350 12.30 23.27 15.22
CA LEU A 350 13.76 23.47 15.11
C LEU A 350 14.13 24.95 15.12
N GLN A 351 13.38 25.79 14.41
CA GLN A 351 13.56 27.25 14.43
C GLN A 351 13.31 27.82 15.82
N MET A 352 12.23 27.42 16.50
CA MET A 352 11.96 27.84 17.87
C MET A 352 13.12 27.45 18.82
N LEU A 353 13.61 26.21 18.73
CA LEU A 353 14.75 25.74 19.52
C LEU A 353 16.03 26.55 19.22
N LEU A 354 16.29 26.89 17.95
CA LEU A 354 17.40 27.77 17.57
C LEU A 354 17.31 29.13 18.25
N SER A 355 16.14 29.77 18.24
CA SER A 355 15.94 31.05 18.94
C SER A 355 16.16 30.94 20.46
N LEU A 356 15.67 29.85 21.08
CA LEU A 356 15.85 29.58 22.51
C LEU A 356 17.32 29.37 22.89
N THR A 357 18.10 28.67 22.06
CA THR A 357 19.54 28.51 22.32
C THR A 357 20.27 29.85 22.31
N PHE A 358 19.89 30.78 21.44
CA PHE A 358 20.48 32.12 21.41
C PHE A 358 20.17 32.93 22.67
N ILE A 359 18.91 32.89 23.14
CA ILE A 359 18.49 33.53 24.39
C ILE A 359 19.23 32.93 25.59
N THR A 360 19.34 31.60 25.66
CA THR A 360 20.06 30.93 26.76
C THR A 360 21.56 31.27 26.79
N ILE A 361 22.21 31.43 25.64
CA ILE A 361 23.61 31.90 25.58
C ILE A 361 23.71 33.31 26.17
N PHE A 362 22.77 34.20 25.87
CA PHE A 362 22.78 35.59 26.38
C PHE A 362 22.56 35.63 27.89
N THR A 363 21.51 34.95 28.39
CA THR A 363 21.16 34.95 29.82
C THR A 363 22.26 34.33 30.66
N GLN A 364 22.94 33.30 30.16
CA GLN A 364 24.06 32.69 30.86
C GLN A 364 25.33 33.53 30.82
N ALA A 365 25.62 34.25 29.73
CA ALA A 365 26.74 35.19 29.71
C ALA A 365 26.54 36.30 30.74
N PHE A 366 25.31 36.82 30.83
CA PHE A 366 24.94 37.79 31.85
C PHE A 366 25.00 37.20 33.28
N GLY A 367 24.48 35.99 33.48
CA GLY A 367 24.53 35.28 34.75
C GLY A 367 25.95 34.98 35.23
N TYR A 368 26.84 34.58 34.31
CA TYR A 368 28.25 34.36 34.59
C TYR A 368 28.91 35.66 35.06
N LEU A 369 28.71 36.76 34.33
CA LEU A 369 29.25 38.07 34.72
C LEU A 369 28.72 38.53 36.08
N TRP A 370 27.44 38.29 36.36
CA TRP A 370 26.82 38.66 37.61
C TRP A 370 27.39 37.86 38.78
N GLN A 371 27.54 36.54 38.65
CA GLN A 371 28.15 35.69 39.67
C GLN A 371 29.63 36.03 39.86
N TYR A 372 30.36 36.26 38.78
CA TYR A 372 31.77 36.66 38.81
C TYR A 372 32.01 37.94 39.63
N ASN A 373 31.08 38.90 39.57
CA ASN A 373 31.20 40.15 40.32
C ASN A 373 30.66 40.09 41.75
N ARG A 374 29.74 39.16 42.06
CA ARG A 374 29.11 39.06 43.39
C ARG A 374 29.77 38.04 44.31
N ASP A 375 30.23 36.93 43.76
CA ASP A 375 30.74 35.79 44.51
C ASP A 375 32.25 35.65 44.33
N ILE A 376 32.98 35.94 45.40
CA ILE A 376 34.44 35.85 45.45
C ILE A 376 34.90 34.39 45.26
N CYS A 377 34.08 33.41 45.62
CA CYS A 377 34.41 31.98 45.56
C CYS A 377 34.06 31.31 44.22
N PHE A 378 33.51 32.03 43.25
CA PHE A 378 33.04 31.46 41.99
C PHE A 378 34.18 31.02 41.05
N ASP A 379 34.58 31.88 40.12
CA ASP A 379 35.66 31.64 39.14
C ASP A 379 36.69 32.78 39.19
N ASN A 380 36.86 33.36 40.38
CA ASN A 380 37.77 34.48 40.64
C ASN A 380 39.19 33.99 40.97
N VAL A 381 39.71 33.02 40.21
CA VAL A 381 41.00 32.35 40.47
C VAL A 381 42.19 33.00 39.75
N TYR A 382 41.98 34.17 39.13
CA TYR A 382 42.96 34.80 38.24
C TYR A 382 43.83 35.85 38.97
N ILE A 383 45.16 35.68 38.91
CA ILE A 383 46.12 36.69 39.37
C ILE A 383 46.40 37.67 38.24
N THR A 384 45.62 38.74 38.20
CA THR A 384 45.77 39.82 37.23
C THR A 384 47.01 40.67 37.52
N THR A 385 47.39 41.47 36.52
CA THR A 385 48.49 42.44 36.68
C THR A 385 48.13 43.56 37.64
N TYR A 386 46.84 43.91 37.72
CA TYR A 386 46.32 44.85 38.71
C TYR A 386 46.53 44.34 40.15
N PHE A 387 46.24 43.05 40.40
CA PHE A 387 46.53 42.42 41.69
C PHE A 387 48.02 42.50 42.05
N ARG A 388 48.91 42.21 41.09
CA ARG A 388 50.37 42.31 41.30
C ARG A 388 50.83 43.73 41.63
N GLN A 389 50.21 44.75 41.01
CA GLN A 389 50.49 46.16 41.31
C GLN A 389 50.03 46.56 42.71
N ILE A 390 48.87 46.07 43.17
CA ILE A 390 48.41 46.29 44.54
C ILE A 390 49.38 45.64 45.53
N ASP A 391 49.75 44.37 45.32
CA ASP A 391 50.69 43.66 46.18
C ASP A 391 52.07 44.35 46.23
N ALA A 392 52.58 44.81 45.09
CA ALA A 392 53.83 45.57 45.02
C ALA A 392 53.75 46.91 45.79
N ARG A 393 52.63 47.63 45.71
CA ARG A 393 52.41 48.86 46.50
C ARG A 393 52.37 48.56 48.00
N ARG A 394 51.70 47.48 48.41
CA ARG A 394 51.67 47.03 49.82
C ARG A 394 53.05 46.64 50.32
N ARG A 395 53.86 45.97 49.47
CA ARG A 395 55.26 45.63 49.77
C ARG A 395 56.11 46.85 50.05
N LYS A 396 56.01 47.87 49.19
CA LYS A 396 56.72 49.15 49.39
C LYS A 396 56.30 49.87 50.67
N ALA A 397 55.04 49.73 51.07
CA ALA A 397 54.51 50.30 52.31
C ALA A 397 54.78 49.42 53.56
N GLY A 398 55.60 48.38 53.48
CA GLY A 398 55.90 47.47 54.60
C GLY A 398 54.71 46.62 55.08
N LYS A 399 53.62 46.56 54.31
CA LYS A 399 52.42 45.79 54.65
C LYS A 399 52.55 44.33 54.22
N ARG A 400 51.77 43.44 54.85
CA ARG A 400 51.69 42.01 54.48
C ARG A 400 51.37 41.85 52.98
N CYS A 401 52.19 41.03 52.31
CA CYS A 401 52.10 40.70 50.90
C CYS A 401 51.66 39.24 50.71
N LEU A 402 51.02 38.95 49.58
CA LEU A 402 50.54 37.62 49.21
C LEU A 402 51.47 36.90 48.23
N LEU A 403 52.34 37.63 47.50
CA LEU A 403 53.35 37.04 46.62
C LEU A 403 54.72 37.00 47.30
N PRO A 404 55.56 35.96 47.09
CA PRO A 404 55.41 34.87 46.11
C PRO A 404 54.50 33.71 46.55
N LEU A 405 53.82 33.09 45.58
CA LEU A 405 52.93 31.94 45.80
C LEU A 405 53.69 30.69 46.26
N ARG A 406 53.10 29.93 47.17
CA ARG A 406 53.57 28.59 47.56
C ARG A 406 53.41 27.60 46.40
N LYS A 407 54.17 26.50 46.43
CA LYS A 407 54.12 25.46 45.38
C LYS A 407 52.70 24.88 45.19
N SER A 408 51.94 24.70 46.27
CA SER A 408 50.55 24.22 46.24
C SER A 408 49.55 25.25 45.70
N GLU A 409 49.78 26.53 45.90
CA GLU A 409 48.90 27.63 45.45
C GLU A 409 49.06 27.90 43.95
N LYS A 410 50.27 27.68 43.40
CA LYS A 410 50.56 27.84 41.97
C LYS A 410 49.69 26.97 41.07
N ASN A 411 49.18 25.84 41.57
CA ASN A 411 48.30 24.95 40.82
C ASN A 411 46.82 25.37 40.88
N LYS A 412 46.44 26.24 41.83
CA LYS A 412 45.05 26.71 42.02
C LYS A 412 44.80 28.08 41.41
N LEU A 413 45.82 28.95 41.39
CA LEU A 413 45.71 30.32 40.89
C LEU A 413 46.27 30.43 39.48
N ILE A 414 45.47 30.99 38.58
CA ILE A 414 45.76 31.08 37.15
C ILE A 414 46.42 32.43 36.85
N ASN A 415 47.53 32.41 36.10
CA ASN A 415 48.10 33.63 35.52
C ASN A 415 47.60 33.77 34.07
N PRO A 416 46.77 34.78 33.76
CA PRO A 416 46.18 34.93 32.42
C PRO A 416 47.20 35.04 31.27
N CYS A 417 48.43 35.49 31.57
CA CYS A 417 49.49 35.62 30.56
C CYS A 417 50.37 34.36 30.44
N SER A 418 50.04 33.28 31.15
CA SER A 418 50.79 32.02 31.09
C SER A 418 50.14 31.09 30.08
N LEU A 419 50.88 30.63 29.07
CA LEU A 419 50.42 29.64 28.07
C LEU A 419 50.37 28.20 28.63
N LYS A 420 50.25 28.05 29.95
CA LYS A 420 50.24 26.73 30.60
C LYS A 420 48.79 26.31 30.79
N ILE A 421 48.45 25.14 30.27
CA ILE A 421 47.14 24.52 30.50
C ILE A 421 47.17 23.88 31.89
N TYR A 422 46.16 24.21 32.69
CA TYR A 422 46.03 23.67 34.04
C TYR A 422 45.36 22.28 34.02
N PRO A 423 45.66 21.40 34.99
CA PRO A 423 45.14 20.02 35.00
C PRO A 423 43.61 19.93 34.92
N GLU A 424 42.91 20.85 35.58
CA GLU A 424 41.44 20.93 35.54
C GLU A 424 40.91 21.30 34.15
N GLU A 425 41.61 22.18 33.41
CA GLU A 425 41.27 22.55 32.04
C GLU A 425 41.46 21.35 31.09
N VAL A 426 42.54 20.57 31.26
CA VAL A 426 42.79 19.33 30.48
C VAL A 426 41.66 18.33 30.71
N LYS A 427 41.25 18.13 31.97
CA LYS A 427 40.16 17.20 32.33
C LYS A 427 38.84 17.59 31.67
N GLN A 428 38.53 18.89 31.59
CA GLN A 428 37.34 19.39 30.89
C GLN A 428 37.41 19.15 29.38
N VAL A 429 38.57 19.37 28.75
CA VAL A 429 38.77 19.12 27.31
C VAL A 429 38.61 17.64 26.96
N VAL A 430 39.20 16.73 27.74
CA VAL A 430 39.10 15.28 27.52
C VAL A 430 37.66 14.80 27.64
N ARG A 431 36.92 15.28 28.66
CA ARG A 431 35.50 14.95 28.85
C ARG A 431 34.63 15.47 27.70
N SER A 432 34.95 16.64 27.15
CA SER A 432 34.24 17.25 26.02
C SER A 432 34.42 16.48 24.70
N ARG A 433 35.60 15.89 24.47
CA ARG A 433 35.87 15.05 23.29
C ARG A 433 35.06 13.75 23.29
N ALA A 434 34.97 13.08 24.44
CA ALA A 434 34.22 11.82 24.57
C ALA A 434 32.73 11.99 24.24
N VAL A 435 32.11 13.08 24.71
CA VAL A 435 30.68 13.38 24.44
C VAL A 435 30.42 13.69 22.97
N THR A 436 31.37 14.31 22.27
CA THR A 436 31.17 14.67 20.85
C THR A 436 31.27 13.44 19.94
N LEU A 437 32.13 12.48 20.26
CA LEU A 437 32.25 11.21 19.53
C LEU A 437 30.99 10.34 19.63
N VAL A 438 30.32 10.32 20.79
CA VAL A 438 29.11 9.52 21.03
C VAL A 438 27.87 10.10 20.34
N VAL A 439 27.86 11.40 20.02
CA VAL A 439 26.72 12.07 19.36
C VAL A 439 26.82 12.03 17.83
N PHE A 440 28.03 11.82 17.29
CA PHE A 440 28.30 11.81 15.85
C PHE A 440 28.70 10.42 15.30
N MET A 441 28.82 9.39 16.16
CA MET A 441 28.71 7.98 15.75
C MET A 441 27.27 7.54 15.92
#